data_AF-A0A1Y4TI46-F1
#
_entry.id   AF-A0A1Y4TI46-F1
#
_cell.length_a   1.000
_cell.length_b   1.000
_cell.length_c   1.000
_cell.angle_alpha   90.00
_cell.angle_beta   90.00
_cell.angle_gamma   90.00
#
_symmetry.space_group_name_H-M   'P 1'
#
loop_
_entity.id
_entity.type
_entity.pdbx_description
1 polymer ?
#
loop_
_entity_poly.entity_id
_entity_poly.type
_entity_poly.pdbx_seq_one_letter_code
_entity_poly.pdbx_strand_id
1 'polypeptide(L)'
;MNKEQTPVLTEQAQDELYEKEYIPAVHRFGTFTMLLVLVLSFLPALYFSFVQGFHPGWTAIGQAAATMVGIEIFTWILEPTLYFPMIGITGSYISFVAGNITNMRIPAATAAQTAVGARMGTRRSEFAGVAGIVASVVVNFVVLIAVVLFGNFLISVLPQAVVDALAYALPSVYGSLLVVFIARLKR
;
A
#
# COMPACT_ATOMS: atom_id res chain seq x y z
N MET A 1 -35.89 21.29 -15.79
CA MET A 1 -35.05 20.16 -15.35
C MET A 1 -34.60 20.49 -13.93
N ASN A 2 -35.37 20.03 -12.93
CA ASN A 2 -35.11 20.31 -11.51
C ASN A 2 -33.79 19.66 -11.13
N LYS A 3 -32.80 20.47 -10.75
CA LYS A 3 -31.68 19.99 -9.95
C LYS A 3 -32.30 19.63 -8.60
N GLU A 4 -32.40 18.34 -8.28
CA GLU A 4 -32.58 17.91 -6.90
C GLU A 4 -31.42 18.51 -6.09
N GLN A 5 -31.70 19.59 -5.38
CA GLN A 5 -30.80 20.12 -4.36
C GLN A 5 -30.80 19.09 -3.26
N THR A 6 -29.76 18.25 -3.24
CA THR A 6 -29.44 17.40 -2.10
C THR A 6 -29.46 18.31 -0.85
N PRO A 7 -30.28 18.01 0.17
CA PRO A 7 -30.37 18.87 1.34
C PRO A 7 -28.98 18.95 1.97
N VAL A 8 -28.42 20.16 2.00
CA VAL A 8 -27.14 20.42 2.67
C VAL A 8 -27.40 20.23 4.16
N LEU A 9 -26.98 19.08 4.68
CA LEU A 9 -27.04 18.77 6.10
C LEU A 9 -26.34 19.89 6.89
N THR A 10 -26.90 20.27 8.03
CA THR A 10 -26.23 21.17 8.97
C THR A 10 -24.90 20.55 9.41
N GLU A 11 -23.88 21.37 9.73
CA GLU A 11 -22.57 20.85 10.15
C GLU A 11 -22.69 19.85 11.31
N GLN A 12 -23.58 20.12 12.27
CA GLN A 12 -23.86 19.22 13.39
C GLN A 12 -24.40 17.85 12.94
N ALA A 13 -25.30 17.82 11.94
CA ALA A 13 -25.81 16.56 11.40
C ALA A 13 -24.73 15.81 10.59
N GLN A 14 -23.79 16.53 9.95
CA GLN A 14 -22.65 15.91 9.28
C GLN A 14 -21.65 15.30 10.27
N ASP A 15 -21.38 15.97 11.39
CA ASP A 15 -20.56 15.45 12.49
C ASP A 15 -21.18 14.18 13.06
N GLU A 16 -22.48 14.21 13.35
CA GLU A 16 -23.19 13.07 13.92
C GLU A 16 -23.20 11.87 12.97
N LEU A 17 -23.45 12.08 11.68
CA LEU A 17 -23.38 11.04 10.67
C LEU A 17 -21.97 10.46 10.53
N TYR A 18 -20.96 11.32 10.56
CA TYR A 18 -19.56 10.92 10.46
C TYR A 18 -19.15 10.02 11.63
N GLU A 19 -19.44 10.44 12.85
CA GLU A 19 -19.05 9.71 14.07
C GLU A 19 -19.88 8.45 14.29
N LYS A 20 -21.20 8.50 14.05
CA LYS A 20 -22.11 7.40 14.41
C LYS A 20 -22.27 6.36 13.31
N GLU A 21 -22.12 6.74 12.04
CA GLU A 21 -22.35 5.82 10.92
C GLU A 21 -21.07 5.55 10.13
N TYR A 22 -20.37 6.61 9.69
CA TYR A 22 -19.22 6.46 8.79
C TYR A 22 -18.03 5.78 9.47
N ILE A 23 -17.56 6.29 10.61
CA ILE A 23 -16.38 5.75 11.30
C ILE A 23 -16.58 4.28 11.74
N PRO A 24 -17.71 3.89 12.37
CA PRO A 24 -17.95 2.49 12.73
C PRO A 24 -18.01 1.57 11.51
N ALA A 25 -18.62 2.02 10.40
CA ALA A 25 -18.66 1.25 9.16
C ALA A 25 -17.25 1.05 8.59
N VAL A 26 -16.43 2.11 8.54
CA VAL A 26 -15.04 2.06 8.08
C VAL A 26 -14.22 1.11 8.93
N HIS A 27 -14.32 1.17 10.26
CA HIS A 27 -13.61 0.22 11.12
C HIS A 27 -14.04 -1.23 10.89
N ARG A 28 -15.35 -1.48 10.73
CA ARG A 28 -15.87 -2.83 10.50
C ARG A 28 -15.35 -3.42 9.18
N PHE A 29 -15.50 -2.69 8.08
CA PHE A 29 -15.06 -3.16 6.76
C PHE A 29 -13.53 -3.12 6.61
N GLY A 30 -12.87 -2.08 7.10
CA GLY A 30 -11.43 -1.93 7.06
C GLY A 30 -10.72 -3.03 7.85
N THR A 31 -11.18 -3.32 9.06
CA THR A 31 -10.59 -4.40 9.87
C THR A 31 -10.85 -5.76 9.24
N PHE A 32 -12.07 -6.02 8.78
CA PHE A 32 -12.40 -7.27 8.10
C PHE A 32 -11.53 -7.50 6.85
N THR A 33 -11.42 -6.50 5.99
CA THR A 33 -10.62 -6.58 4.75
C THR A 33 -9.14 -6.74 5.06
N MET A 34 -8.61 -6.03 6.04
CA MET A 34 -7.21 -6.15 6.45
C MET A 34 -6.90 -7.55 7.03
N LEU A 35 -7.77 -8.10 7.88
CA LEU A 35 -7.63 -9.47 8.40
C LEU A 35 -7.75 -10.51 7.29
N LEU A 36 -8.68 -10.32 6.35
CA LEU A 36 -8.81 -11.20 5.20
C LEU A 36 -7.52 -11.20 4.36
N VAL A 37 -6.98 -10.02 4.03
CA VAL A 37 -5.74 -9.90 3.27
C VAL A 37 -4.56 -10.51 4.02
N LEU A 38 -4.48 -10.33 5.35
CA LEU A 38 -3.47 -11.01 6.17
C LEU A 38 -3.51 -12.51 5.97
N VAL A 39 -4.69 -13.14 6.09
CA VAL A 39 -4.83 -14.59 5.88
C VAL A 39 -4.49 -14.99 4.45
N LEU A 40 -5.03 -14.27 3.46
CA LEU A 40 -4.79 -14.55 2.04
C LEU A 40 -3.31 -14.42 1.66
N SER A 41 -2.54 -13.55 2.33
CA SER A 41 -1.12 -13.34 2.08
C SER A 41 -0.27 -14.60 2.36
N PHE A 42 -0.73 -15.48 3.26
CA PHE A 42 -0.05 -16.74 3.55
C PHE A 42 -0.38 -17.84 2.54
N LEU A 43 -1.49 -17.74 1.79
CA LEU A 43 -1.92 -18.82 0.90
C LEU A 43 -0.89 -19.17 -0.18
N PRO A 44 -0.25 -18.22 -0.89
CA PRO A 44 0.79 -18.56 -1.87
C PRO A 44 1.97 -19.30 -1.22
N ALA A 45 2.43 -18.84 -0.05
CA ALA A 45 3.55 -19.47 0.65
C ALA A 45 3.22 -20.90 1.11
N LEU A 46 2.01 -21.12 1.62
CA LEU A 46 1.53 -22.45 2.01
C LEU A 46 1.37 -23.37 0.79
N TYR A 47 0.82 -22.85 -0.31
CA TYR A 47 0.67 -23.59 -1.56
C TYR A 47 2.03 -24.07 -2.10
N PHE A 48 3.01 -23.17 -2.22
CA PHE A 48 4.33 -23.54 -2.71
C PHE A 48 5.06 -24.50 -1.76
N SER A 49 4.92 -24.29 -0.44
CA SER A 49 5.56 -25.16 0.56
C SER A 49 4.99 -26.58 0.56
N PHE A 50 3.67 -26.72 0.66
CA PHE A 50 3.04 -28.01 0.98
C PHE A 50 2.39 -28.71 -0.21
N VAL A 51 2.02 -27.97 -1.27
CA VAL A 51 1.42 -28.56 -2.48
C VAL A 51 2.47 -28.79 -3.55
N GLN A 52 3.33 -27.80 -3.80
CA GLN A 52 4.40 -27.90 -4.82
C GLN A 52 5.71 -28.49 -4.28
N GLY A 53 5.82 -28.70 -2.97
CA GLY A 53 7.01 -29.28 -2.34
C GLY A 53 8.24 -28.37 -2.28
N PHE A 54 8.09 -27.06 -2.58
CA PHE A 54 9.16 -26.06 -2.52
C PHE A 54 9.37 -25.49 -1.11
N HIS A 55 9.16 -26.30 -0.07
CA HIS A 55 9.34 -25.82 1.30
C HIS A 55 10.83 -25.56 1.59
N PRO A 56 11.22 -24.32 1.93
CA PRO A 56 12.63 -23.96 2.14
C PRO A 56 13.19 -24.47 3.48
N GLY A 57 12.36 -25.07 4.33
CA GLY A 57 12.70 -25.53 5.67
C GLY A 57 12.49 -24.46 6.74
N TRP A 58 12.18 -24.89 7.96
CA TRP A 58 11.84 -24.00 9.07
C TRP A 58 12.99 -23.07 9.50
N THR A 59 14.24 -23.53 9.37
CA THR A 59 15.42 -22.71 9.69
C THR A 59 15.52 -21.48 8.78
N ALA A 60 15.37 -21.66 7.46
CA ALA A 60 15.44 -20.55 6.51
C ALA A 60 14.29 -19.56 6.73
N ILE A 61 13.08 -20.06 6.98
CA ILE A 61 11.91 -19.22 7.31
C ILE A 61 12.16 -18.41 8.59
N GLY A 62 12.66 -19.06 9.65
CA GLY A 62 12.96 -18.41 10.91
C GLY A 62 14.03 -17.33 10.79
N GLN A 63 15.09 -17.59 10.02
CA GLN A 63 16.13 -16.60 9.73
C GLN A 63 15.57 -15.40 8.94
N ALA A 64 14.82 -15.65 7.86
CA ALA A 64 14.21 -14.58 7.08
C ALA A 64 13.24 -13.72 7.91
N ALA A 65 12.42 -14.36 8.77
CA ALA A 65 11.52 -13.67 9.67
C ALA A 65 12.28 -12.82 10.70
N ALA A 66 13.31 -13.38 11.34
CA ALA A 66 14.16 -12.64 12.29
C ALA A 66 14.86 -11.44 11.64
N THR A 67 15.37 -11.60 10.41
CA THR A 67 15.96 -10.51 9.65
C THR A 67 14.94 -9.43 9.33
N MET A 68 13.74 -9.79 8.85
CA MET A 68 12.69 -8.82 8.53
C MET A 68 12.22 -8.06 9.78
N VAL A 69 12.00 -8.75 10.90
CA VAL A 69 11.68 -8.09 12.17
C VAL A 69 12.82 -7.14 12.58
N GLY A 70 14.08 -7.59 12.49
CA GLY A 70 15.23 -6.75 12.83
C GLY A 70 15.34 -5.46 12.01
N ILE A 71 14.93 -5.49 10.73
CA ILE A 71 14.98 -4.34 9.83
C ILE A 71 13.73 -3.44 10.00
N GLU A 72 12.55 -4.03 10.14
CA GLU A 72 11.28 -3.31 9.95
C GLU A 72 10.50 -3.04 11.25
N ILE A 73 10.89 -3.60 12.40
CA ILE A 73 10.11 -3.47 13.65
C ILE A 73 9.84 -2.02 14.06
N PHE A 74 10.81 -1.13 13.88
CA PHE A 74 10.63 0.30 14.17
C PHE A 74 9.70 0.96 13.16
N THR A 75 9.86 0.63 11.88
CA THR A 75 9.00 1.08 10.78
C THR A 75 7.55 0.71 11.05
N TRP A 76 7.27 -0.54 11.45
CA TRP A 76 5.91 -1.02 11.73
C TRP A 76 5.20 -0.25 12.86
N ILE A 77 5.94 0.30 13.82
CA ILE A 77 5.38 1.08 14.93
C ILE A 77 5.25 2.56 14.54
N LEU A 78 6.26 3.10 13.86
CA LEU A 78 6.34 4.52 13.56
C LEU A 78 5.44 4.91 12.37
N GLU A 79 5.38 4.10 11.32
CA GLU A 79 4.62 4.42 10.11
C GLU A 79 3.14 4.71 10.36
N PRO A 80 2.38 3.89 11.12
CA PRO A 80 0.98 4.19 11.41
C PRO A 80 0.82 5.54 12.11
N THR A 81 1.69 5.82 13.09
CA THR A 81 1.64 7.07 13.86
C THR A 81 1.97 8.28 12.99
N LEU A 82 2.93 8.14 12.06
CA LEU A 82 3.35 9.20 11.16
C LEU A 82 2.34 9.47 10.05
N TYR A 83 1.70 8.43 9.51
CA TYR A 83 0.83 8.56 8.34
C TYR A 83 -0.61 8.87 8.69
N PHE A 84 -1.09 8.41 9.85
CA PHE A 84 -2.45 8.63 10.29
C PHE A 84 -2.91 10.10 10.21
N PRO A 85 -2.14 11.11 10.65
CA PRO A 85 -2.55 12.52 10.54
C PRO A 85 -2.67 13.03 9.09
N MET A 86 -1.98 12.40 8.14
CA MET A 86 -1.97 12.85 6.74
C MET A 86 -3.15 12.29 5.94
N ILE A 87 -3.54 11.05 6.22
CA ILE A 87 -4.51 10.29 5.40
C ILE A 87 -5.79 9.89 6.13
N GLY A 88 -5.87 10.09 7.44
CA GLY A 88 -7.04 9.79 8.26
C GLY A 88 -7.32 8.30 8.43
N ILE A 89 -8.48 7.96 8.99
CA ILE A 89 -8.84 6.58 9.35
C ILE A 89 -9.04 5.74 8.09
N THR A 90 -9.87 6.24 7.17
CA THR A 90 -10.21 5.53 5.93
C THR A 90 -8.98 5.38 5.03
N GLY A 91 -8.19 6.45 4.89
CA GLY A 91 -6.97 6.42 4.09
C GLY A 91 -5.94 5.45 4.64
N SER A 92 -5.87 5.29 5.97
CA SER A 92 -4.98 4.33 6.62
C SER A 92 -5.34 2.89 6.26
N TYR A 93 -6.61 2.48 6.44
CA TYR A 93 -7.02 1.11 6.07
C TYR A 93 -6.71 0.77 4.62
N ILE A 94 -7.00 1.69 3.69
CA ILE A 94 -6.74 1.45 2.26
C ILE A 94 -5.24 1.41 1.98
N SER A 95 -4.46 2.33 2.56
CA SER A 95 -3.02 2.43 2.28
C SER A 95 -2.23 1.26 2.85
N PHE A 96 -2.57 0.78 4.05
CA PHE A 96 -1.92 -0.39 4.66
C PHE A 96 -2.26 -1.69 3.94
N VAL A 97 -3.46 -1.80 3.35
CA VAL A 97 -3.82 -2.96 2.52
C VAL A 97 -3.15 -2.89 1.13
N ALA A 98 -3.14 -1.72 0.50
CA ALA A 98 -2.64 -1.56 -0.87
C ALA A 98 -1.11 -1.39 -0.95
N GLY A 99 -0.45 -1.14 0.18
CA GLY A 99 0.98 -0.90 0.28
C GLY A 99 1.48 0.32 -0.48
N ASN A 100 2.81 0.42 -0.59
CA ASN A 100 3.53 1.51 -1.26
C ASN A 100 3.10 2.91 -0.79
N ILE A 101 2.97 3.05 0.53
CA ILE A 101 2.38 4.22 1.18
C ILE A 101 3.20 5.48 0.86
N THR A 102 4.50 5.45 1.14
CA THR A 102 5.39 6.62 1.04
C THR A 102 5.67 7.06 -0.38
N ASN A 103 5.91 6.13 -1.31
CA ASN A 103 6.32 6.53 -2.66
C ASN A 103 5.14 6.88 -3.56
N MET A 104 3.92 6.42 -3.24
CA MET A 104 2.79 6.57 -4.16
C MET A 104 1.49 7.01 -3.50
N ARG A 105 1.11 6.47 -2.32
CA ARG A 105 -0.18 6.83 -1.69
C ARG A 105 -0.16 8.22 -1.09
N ILE A 106 0.88 8.56 -0.33
CA ILE A 106 1.01 9.87 0.29
C ILE A 106 1.08 10.97 -0.78
N PRO A 107 1.94 10.90 -1.81
CA PRO A 107 1.97 11.92 -2.85
C PRO A 107 0.63 12.07 -3.59
N ALA A 108 -0.07 10.96 -3.87
CA ALA A 108 -1.38 11.01 -4.51
C ALA A 108 -2.47 11.65 -3.61
N ALA A 109 -2.45 11.32 -2.31
CA ALA A 109 -3.33 11.95 -1.31
C ALA A 109 -3.06 13.44 -1.22
N THR A 110 -1.79 13.84 -1.11
CA THR A 110 -1.38 15.25 -1.04
C THR A 110 -1.78 16.00 -2.31
N ALA A 111 -1.58 15.43 -3.49
CA ALA A 111 -1.98 16.05 -4.75
C ALA A 111 -3.50 16.31 -4.80
N ALA A 112 -4.32 15.35 -4.36
CA ALA A 112 -5.77 15.49 -4.30
C ALA A 112 -6.20 16.55 -3.27
N GLN A 113 -5.56 16.58 -2.09
CA GLN A 113 -5.80 17.58 -1.04
C GLN A 113 -5.46 19.00 -1.52
N THR A 114 -4.32 19.17 -2.20
CA THR A 114 -3.89 20.45 -2.78
C THR A 114 -4.83 20.89 -3.88
N ALA A 115 -5.29 19.98 -4.75
CA ALA A 115 -6.21 20.30 -5.84
C ALA A 115 -7.54 20.91 -5.36
N VAL A 116 -8.01 20.52 -4.17
CA VAL A 116 -9.22 21.08 -3.57
C VAL A 116 -8.95 22.22 -2.59
N GLY A 117 -7.69 22.61 -2.39
CA GLY A 117 -7.28 23.65 -1.44
C GLY A 117 -7.67 23.36 0.01
N ALA A 118 -7.74 22.08 0.40
CA ALA A 118 -8.14 21.71 1.75
C ALA A 118 -6.98 21.79 2.74
N ARG A 119 -7.23 22.32 3.94
CA ARG A 119 -6.25 22.35 5.03
C ARG A 119 -6.15 20.95 5.65
N MET A 120 -4.92 20.45 5.85
CA MET A 120 -4.69 19.18 6.56
C MET A 120 -5.39 19.15 7.92
N GLY A 121 -5.91 17.98 8.28
CA GLY A 121 -6.68 17.78 9.52
C GLY A 121 -8.15 18.21 9.43
N THR A 122 -8.60 18.73 8.28
CA THR A 122 -10.04 18.98 8.03
C THR A 122 -10.69 17.77 7.36
N ARG A 123 -11.99 17.56 7.58
CA ARG A 123 -12.77 16.50 6.90
C ARG A 123 -12.67 16.57 5.38
N ARG A 124 -12.68 17.79 4.83
CA ARG A 124 -12.50 18.01 3.38
C ARG A 124 -11.16 17.47 2.89
N SER A 125 -10.09 17.63 3.67
CA SER A 125 -8.77 17.08 3.33
C SER A 125 -8.72 15.56 3.45
N GLU A 126 -9.41 14.98 4.42
CA GLU A 126 -9.48 13.53 4.59
C GLU A 126 -10.20 12.87 3.40
N PHE A 127 -11.40 13.34 3.04
CA PHE A 127 -12.14 12.78 1.89
C PHE A 127 -11.41 12.98 0.56
N ALA A 128 -10.80 14.15 0.34
CA ALA A 128 -9.98 14.38 -0.86
C ALA A 128 -8.74 13.47 -0.90
N GLY A 129 -8.07 13.30 0.24
CA GLY A 129 -6.92 12.40 0.38
C GLY A 129 -7.30 10.95 0.08
N VAL A 130 -8.42 10.47 0.63
CA VAL A 130 -8.96 9.12 0.36
C VAL A 130 -9.24 8.93 -1.14
N ALA A 131 -9.84 9.91 -1.81
CA ALA A 131 -10.07 9.83 -3.25
C ALA A 131 -8.76 9.71 -4.04
N GLY A 132 -7.73 10.49 -3.66
CA GLY A 132 -6.38 10.38 -4.25
C GLY A 132 -5.75 9.00 -4.02
N ILE A 133 -5.89 8.44 -2.81
CA ILE A 133 -5.40 7.10 -2.48
C ILE A 133 -6.12 6.06 -3.34
N VAL A 134 -7.45 6.07 -3.39
CA VAL A 134 -8.23 5.12 -4.21
C VAL A 134 -7.83 5.21 -5.69
N ALA A 135 -7.73 6.42 -6.23
CA ALA A 135 -7.28 6.61 -7.62
C ALA A 135 -5.89 6.01 -7.84
N SER A 136 -4.95 6.24 -6.92
CA SER A 136 -3.62 5.65 -7.00
C SER A 136 -3.66 4.11 -6.96
N VAL A 137 -4.58 3.51 -6.21
CA VAL A 137 -4.71 2.05 -6.11
C VAL A 137 -5.16 1.48 -7.44
N VAL A 138 -6.21 2.06 -8.02
CA VAL A 138 -6.75 1.64 -9.32
C VAL A 138 -5.69 1.78 -10.42
N VAL A 139 -5.04 2.95 -10.52
CA VAL A 139 -4.01 3.18 -11.53
C VAL A 139 -2.84 2.22 -11.36
N ASN A 140 -2.40 1.98 -10.13
CA ASN A 140 -1.34 1.02 -9.85
C ASN A 140 -1.69 -0.40 -10.32
N PHE A 141 -2.91 -0.87 -10.07
CA PHE A 141 -3.31 -2.19 -10.54
C PHE A 141 -3.35 -2.27 -12.06
N VAL A 142 -3.87 -1.25 -12.75
CA VAL A 142 -3.90 -1.22 -14.22
C VAL A 142 -2.49 -1.28 -14.80
N VAL A 143 -1.58 -0.44 -14.29
CA VAL A 143 -0.19 -0.42 -14.74
C VAL A 143 0.51 -1.74 -14.41
N LEU A 144 0.30 -2.28 -13.21
CA LEU A 144 0.91 -3.54 -12.78
C LEU A 144 0.48 -4.70 -13.69
N ILE A 145 -0.81 -4.79 -14.03
CA ILE A 145 -1.31 -5.82 -14.97
C ILE A 145 -0.61 -5.68 -16.32
N ALA A 146 -0.52 -4.46 -16.87
CA ALA A 146 0.14 -4.22 -18.14
C ALA A 146 1.64 -4.61 -18.10
N VAL A 147 2.34 -4.24 -17.02
CA VAL A 147 3.76 -4.58 -16.82
C VAL A 147 3.97 -6.08 -16.67
N VAL A 148 3.11 -6.78 -15.95
CA VAL A 148 3.21 -8.24 -15.77
C VAL A 148 2.98 -8.98 -17.09
N LEU A 149 1.93 -8.61 -17.84
CA LEU A 149 1.64 -9.23 -19.14
C LEU A 149 2.75 -8.94 -20.16
N PHE A 150 3.22 -7.70 -20.22
CA PHE A 150 4.32 -7.31 -21.09
C PHE A 150 5.64 -7.98 -20.68
N GLY A 151 5.93 -8.04 -19.39
CA GLY A 151 7.13 -8.69 -18.86
C GLY A 151 7.15 -10.19 -19.17
N ASN A 152 6.00 -10.87 -19.05
CA ASN A 152 5.89 -12.28 -19.43
C ASN A 152 6.14 -12.50 -20.93
N PHE A 153 5.62 -11.62 -21.79
CA PHE A 153 5.93 -11.65 -23.22
C PHE A 153 7.41 -11.37 -23.49
N LEU A 154 8.01 -10.42 -22.77
CA LEU A 154 9.42 -10.08 -22.96
C LEU A 154 10.33 -11.26 -22.59
N ILE A 155 10.04 -11.96 -21.48
CA ILE A 155 10.80 -13.14 -21.07
C ILE A 155 10.74 -14.25 -22.13
N SER A 156 9.62 -14.43 -22.83
CA SER A 156 9.49 -15.49 -23.84
C SER A 156 10.28 -15.24 -25.13
N VAL A 157 10.66 -13.99 -25.40
CA VAL A 157 11.43 -13.61 -26.60
C VAL A 157 12.91 -13.36 -26.32
N LEU A 158 13.32 -13.31 -25.05
CA LEU A 158 14.70 -13.03 -24.67
C LEU A 158 15.60 -14.27 -24.87
N PRO A 159 16.87 -14.09 -25.29
CA PRO A 159 17.85 -15.17 -25.30
C PRO A 159 18.10 -15.72 -23.89
N GLN A 160 18.37 -17.02 -23.78
CA GLN A 160 18.56 -17.70 -22.51
C GLN A 160 19.62 -17.03 -21.60
N ALA A 161 20.72 -16.55 -22.19
CA ALA A 161 21.78 -15.87 -21.46
C ALA A 161 21.27 -14.61 -20.71
N VAL A 162 20.27 -13.91 -21.24
CA VAL A 162 19.68 -12.73 -20.58
C VAL A 162 18.70 -13.16 -19.49
N VAL A 163 17.95 -14.24 -19.71
CA VAL A 163 17.01 -14.80 -18.71
C VAL A 163 17.79 -15.26 -17.47
N ASP A 164 18.91 -15.96 -17.66
CA ASP A 164 19.75 -16.41 -16.56
C ASP A 164 20.32 -15.23 -15.76
N ALA A 165 20.62 -14.11 -16.42
CA ALA A 165 21.08 -12.89 -15.76
C ALA A 165 20.00 -12.24 -14.87
N LEU A 166 18.71 -12.50 -15.10
CA LEU A 166 17.62 -12.01 -14.24
C LEU A 166 17.68 -12.59 -12.83
N ALA A 167 18.34 -13.73 -12.62
CA ALA A 167 18.59 -14.28 -11.28
C ALA A 167 19.41 -13.31 -10.41
N TYR A 168 20.23 -12.45 -11.01
CA TYR A 168 21.01 -11.42 -10.31
C TYR A 168 20.27 -10.09 -10.12
N ALA A 169 19.03 -9.97 -10.62
CA ALA A 169 18.28 -8.73 -10.51
C ALA A 169 18.03 -8.34 -9.05
N LEU A 170 17.57 -9.28 -8.21
CA LEU A 170 17.24 -9.00 -6.82
C LEU A 170 18.47 -8.58 -5.99
N PRO A 171 19.61 -9.31 -6.02
CA PRO A 171 20.86 -8.85 -5.40
C PRO A 171 21.32 -7.48 -5.90
N SER A 172 21.17 -7.20 -7.21
CA SER A 172 21.60 -5.93 -7.80
C SER A 172 20.79 -4.74 -7.28
N VAL A 173 19.47 -4.92 -7.10
CA VAL A 173 18.60 -3.87 -6.52
C VAL A 173 19.03 -3.55 -5.10
N TYR A 174 19.23 -4.55 -4.23
CA TYR A 174 19.68 -4.32 -2.86
C TYR A 174 21.10 -3.73 -2.80
N GLY A 175 22.01 -4.17 -3.68
CA GLY A 175 23.34 -3.57 -3.82
C GLY A 175 23.28 -2.09 -4.18
N SER A 176 22.40 -1.71 -5.12
CA SER A 176 22.20 -0.31 -5.51
C SER A 176 21.66 0.55 -4.36
N LEU A 177 20.71 0.02 -3.59
CA LEU A 177 20.15 0.70 -2.42
C LEU A 177 21.21 0.97 -1.36
N LEU A 178 22.09 0.00 -1.10
CA LEU A 178 23.19 0.15 -0.15
C LEU A 178 24.15 1.29 -0.57
N VAL A 179 24.47 1.38 -1.87
CA VAL A 179 25.27 2.50 -2.41
C VAL A 179 24.57 3.85 -2.18
N VAL A 180 23.26 3.92 -2.43
CA VAL A 180 22.47 5.16 -2.21
C VAL A 180 22.46 5.56 -0.73
N PHE A 181 22.31 4.61 0.20
CA PHE A 181 22.35 4.88 1.63
C PHE A 181 23.74 5.38 2.08
N ILE A 182 24.82 4.74 1.63
CA ILE A 182 26.20 5.19 1.93
C ILE A 182 26.45 6.59 1.37
N ALA A 183 25.98 6.87 0.15
CA ALA A 183 26.14 8.19 -0.47
C ALA A 183 25.40 9.29 0.32
N ARG A 184 24.25 8.97 0.94
CA ARG A 184 23.49 9.91 1.78
C ARG A 184 24.11 10.15 3.16
N LEU A 185 24.88 9.19 3.70
CA LEU A 185 25.60 9.34 4.97
C LEU A 185 26.85 10.24 4.87
N LYS A 186 27.35 10.49 3.66
CA LYS A 186 28.50 11.39 3.41
C LYS A 186 28.10 12.86 3.26
N ARG A 187 26.84 13.22 3.52
CA ARG A 187 26.37 14.61 3.67
C ARG A 187 26.01 14.86 5.12
#